data_AF-A0A8I5TMM7-F1
#
_entry.id   AF-A0A8I5TMM7-F1
#
_cell.length_a   1.000
_cell.length_b   1.000
_cell.length_c   1.000
_cell.angle_alpha   90.00
_cell.angle_beta   90.00
_cell.angle_gamma   90.00
#
_symmetry.space_group_name_H-M   'P 1'
#
loop_
_entity.id
_entity.type
_entity.pdbx_description
1 polymer ?
#
loop_
_entity_poly.entity_id
_entity_poly.type
_entity_poly.pdbx_seq_one_letter_code
_entity_poly.pdbx_strand_id
1 'polypeptide(L)'
;MKAESPGIMSRHNRFPSPDLLTRTYSFCKLQKHEFSVDMTCGGCAEAVSRVLNKLGGVKYDIDLPNKKVCIESEHSMDTLLATLKKTGKTVSYLGLK
;
A
#
# COMPACT_ATOMS: atom_id res chain seq x y z
N MET A 1 21.55 -26.51 58.26
CA MET A 1 20.17 -26.70 57.77
C MET A 1 20.14 -26.26 56.32
N LYS A 2 19.76 -27.21 55.44
CA LYS A 2 19.19 -27.14 54.06
C LYS A 2 19.42 -25.86 53.25
N ALA A 3 19.76 -25.88 51.97
CA ALA A 3 20.03 -26.96 51.02
C ALA A 3 20.61 -26.32 49.75
N GLU A 4 21.54 -27.02 49.09
CA GLU A 4 21.89 -26.80 47.68
C GLU A 4 20.68 -27.08 46.78
N SER A 5 20.50 -26.26 45.76
CA SER A 5 19.66 -26.57 44.61
C SER A 5 20.52 -26.59 43.34
N PRO A 6 20.57 -27.73 42.61
CA PRO A 6 21.22 -27.86 41.32
C PRO A 6 20.24 -27.74 40.15
N GLY A 7 20.74 -27.36 38.96
CA GLY A 7 20.09 -27.56 37.66
C GLY A 7 18.98 -26.54 37.33
N ILE A 8 18.69 -26.17 36.09
CA ILE A 8 19.05 -26.67 34.77
C ILE A 8 18.68 -25.58 33.75
N MET A 9 19.54 -25.38 32.75
CA MET A 9 19.19 -24.65 31.53
C MET A 9 18.01 -25.32 30.81
N SER A 10 16.98 -24.56 30.46
CA SER A 10 15.96 -24.94 29.48
C SER A 10 15.63 -23.71 28.66
N ARG A 11 16.29 -23.54 27.50
CA ARG A 11 15.74 -23.85 26.16
C ARG A 11 14.33 -23.30 25.97
N HIS A 12 14.25 -22.20 25.23
CA HIS A 12 13.43 -21.97 24.03
C HIS A 12 14.01 -20.68 23.40
N ASN A 13 15.07 -20.75 22.61
CA ASN A 13 15.05 -21.10 21.19
C ASN A 13 14.09 -20.26 20.34
N ARG A 14 14.39 -18.96 20.18
CA ARG A 14 14.72 -18.32 18.89
C ARG A 14 15.07 -16.85 19.13
N PHE A 15 16.37 -16.58 19.19
CA PHE A 15 16.86 -15.36 18.54
C PHE A 15 16.59 -15.57 17.04
N PRO A 16 15.73 -14.78 16.38
CA PRO A 16 15.80 -14.70 14.93
C PRO A 16 17.15 -14.07 14.59
N SER A 17 17.96 -14.81 13.85
CA SER A 17 19.24 -14.41 13.29
C SER A 17 19.17 -13.01 12.63
N PRO A 18 20.29 -12.28 12.60
CA PRO A 18 20.39 -10.92 12.03
C PRO A 18 20.35 -10.90 10.49
N ASP A 19 19.45 -11.68 9.87
CA ASP A 19 19.25 -11.79 8.41
C ASP A 19 17.79 -11.57 8.01
N LEU A 20 17.02 -10.83 8.82
CA LEU A 20 15.66 -10.38 8.48
C LEU A 20 15.59 -8.90 8.10
N LEU A 21 16.69 -8.17 8.20
CA LEU A 21 16.76 -6.78 7.74
C LEU A 21 16.74 -6.64 6.22
N THR A 22 16.82 -7.71 5.43
CA THR A 22 16.63 -7.69 3.96
C THR A 22 15.33 -8.34 3.49
N ARG A 23 14.57 -8.98 4.39
CA ARG A 23 13.28 -9.61 4.08
C ARG A 23 12.07 -8.77 4.52
N THR A 24 12.31 -7.71 5.29
CA THR A 24 11.35 -6.63 5.54
C THR A 24 11.81 -5.27 4.98
N TYR A 25 13.10 -5.06 4.67
CA TYR A 25 13.53 -3.93 3.81
C TYR A 25 13.28 -4.23 2.33
N SER A 26 12.02 -4.20 1.95
CA SER A 26 11.62 -3.74 0.61
C SER A 26 10.21 -3.15 0.65
N PHE A 27 9.86 -2.55 1.79
CA PHE A 27 8.53 -2.04 2.13
C PHE A 27 8.47 -0.50 2.16
N CYS A 28 9.46 0.20 1.56
CA CYS A 28 9.50 1.66 1.55
C CYS A 28 9.40 2.27 0.14
N LYS A 29 8.98 1.50 -0.87
CA LYS A 29 8.71 2.06 -2.19
C LYS A 29 7.24 2.43 -2.29
N LEU A 30 6.83 3.43 -1.50
CA LEU A 30 5.61 4.19 -1.76
C LEU A 30 5.80 4.88 -3.12
N GLN A 31 5.19 4.32 -4.15
CA GLN A 31 5.30 4.84 -5.50
C GLN A 31 4.10 5.72 -5.80
N LYS A 32 4.38 6.98 -6.13
CA LYS A 32 3.38 7.94 -6.59
C LYS A 32 3.11 7.73 -8.07
N HIS A 33 1.90 7.33 -8.39
CA HIS A 33 1.44 7.12 -9.76
C HIS A 33 0.43 8.20 -10.10
N GLU A 34 0.59 8.84 -11.25
CA GLU A 34 -0.36 9.81 -11.77
C GLU A 34 -1.23 9.16 -12.86
N PHE A 35 -2.54 9.25 -12.68
CA PHE A 35 -3.54 8.77 -13.63
C PHE A 35 -4.43 9.94 -14.06
N SER A 36 -4.72 10.02 -15.34
CA SER A 36 -5.80 10.85 -15.88
C SER A 36 -7.07 10.01 -15.91
N VAL A 37 -8.13 10.48 -15.26
CA VAL A 37 -9.42 9.78 -15.23
C VAL A 37 -10.49 10.75 -15.71
N ASP A 38 -11.31 10.33 -16.67
CA ASP A 38 -12.41 11.19 -17.12
C ASP A 38 -13.49 11.26 -16.02
N MET A 39 -13.44 12.33 -15.23
CA MET A 39 -14.40 12.65 -14.19
C MET A 39 -15.29 13.78 -14.70
N THR A 40 -16.57 13.48 -14.91
CA THR A 40 -17.57 14.45 -15.38
C THR A 40 -18.24 15.23 -14.25
N CYS A 41 -18.16 14.76 -13.00
CA CYS A 41 -18.78 15.41 -11.84
C CYS A 41 -18.11 15.05 -10.49
N GLY A 42 -18.46 15.76 -9.41
CA GLY A 42 -18.00 15.46 -8.04
C GLY A 42 -18.30 14.03 -7.58
N GLY A 43 -19.50 13.51 -7.88
CA GLY A 43 -19.87 12.13 -7.52
C GLY A 43 -19.00 11.08 -8.22
N CYS A 44 -18.47 11.44 -9.38
CA CYS A 44 -17.53 10.64 -10.15
C CYS A 44 -16.16 10.53 -9.44
N ALA A 45 -15.69 11.59 -8.80
CA ALA A 45 -14.48 11.57 -7.98
C ALA A 45 -14.69 10.73 -6.70
N GLU A 46 -15.87 10.85 -6.08
CA GLU A 46 -16.19 10.06 -4.89
C GLU A 46 -16.24 8.56 -5.17
N ALA A 47 -16.76 8.15 -6.33
CA ALA A 47 -16.73 6.75 -6.75
C ALA A 47 -15.29 6.19 -6.84
N VAL A 48 -14.34 7.00 -7.33
CA VAL A 48 -12.91 6.65 -7.39
C VAL A 48 -12.32 6.52 -5.98
N SER A 49 -12.59 7.50 -5.12
CA SER A 49 -12.18 7.45 -3.72
C SER A 49 -12.71 6.20 -3.00
N ARG A 50 -13.99 5.82 -3.21
CA ARG A 50 -14.59 4.62 -2.61
C ARG A 50 -13.90 3.33 -3.02
N VAL A 51 -13.53 3.16 -4.29
CA VAL A 51 -12.83 1.93 -4.73
C VAL A 51 -11.39 1.90 -4.24
N LEU A 52 -10.72 3.04 -4.14
CA LEU A 52 -9.36 3.16 -3.60
C LEU A 52 -9.33 2.92 -2.08
N ASN A 53 -10.30 3.47 -1.33
CA ASN A 53 -10.46 3.17 0.09
C ASN A 53 -10.68 1.67 0.35
N LYS A 54 -11.30 0.96 -0.59
CA LYS A 54 -11.54 -0.49 -0.53
C LYS A 54 -10.26 -1.32 -0.72
N LEU A 55 -9.26 -0.79 -1.44
CA LEU A 55 -7.92 -1.39 -1.54
C LEU A 55 -7.20 -1.30 -0.19
N GLY A 56 -7.34 -0.17 0.51
CA GLY A 56 -6.67 0.09 1.78
C GLY A 56 -5.17 0.39 1.60
N GLY A 57 -4.57 1.12 2.54
CA GLY A 57 -3.13 1.44 2.48
C GLY A 57 -2.72 2.30 1.27
N VAL A 58 -3.66 2.99 0.65
CA VAL A 58 -3.43 3.89 -0.48
C VAL A 58 -3.73 5.32 -0.09
N LYS A 59 -2.86 6.24 -0.49
CA LYS A 59 -3.06 7.68 -0.34
C LYS A 59 -3.28 8.28 -1.71
N TYR A 60 -4.36 9.00 -1.92
CA TYR A 60 -4.70 9.52 -3.23
C TYR A 60 -5.15 10.98 -3.15
N ASP A 61 -4.89 11.70 -4.22
CA ASP A 61 -5.26 13.10 -4.41
C ASP A 61 -5.97 13.23 -5.76
N ILE A 62 -7.10 13.93 -5.77
CA ILE A 62 -8.00 13.98 -6.94
C ILE A 62 -8.18 15.43 -7.37
N ASP A 63 -7.61 15.76 -8.52
CA ASP A 63 -7.77 17.05 -9.18
C ASP A 63 -8.91 16.98 -10.20
N LEU A 64 -10.12 17.37 -9.80
CA LEU A 64 -11.24 17.54 -10.73
C LEU A 64 -10.98 18.53 -11.88
N PRO A 65 -10.40 19.74 -11.67
CA PRO A 65 -10.23 20.69 -12.77
C PRO A 65 -9.26 20.19 -13.84
N ASN A 66 -8.25 19.43 -13.44
CA ASN A 66 -7.25 18.86 -14.34
C ASN A 66 -7.57 17.42 -14.76
N LYS A 67 -8.64 16.82 -14.22
CA LYS A 67 -9.02 15.40 -14.38
C LYS A 67 -7.86 14.44 -14.05
N LYS A 68 -7.06 14.77 -13.05
CA LYS A 68 -5.90 13.99 -12.60
C LYS A 68 -6.17 13.34 -11.26
N VAL A 69 -5.57 12.18 -11.06
CA VAL A 69 -5.61 11.40 -9.82
C VAL A 69 -4.19 10.95 -9.52
N CYS A 70 -3.62 11.47 -8.44
CA CYS A 70 -2.34 11.01 -7.92
C CYS A 70 -2.61 9.91 -6.90
N ILE A 71 -1.94 8.77 -6.99
CA ILE A 71 -2.08 7.65 -6.07
C ILE A 71 -0.70 7.26 -5.58
N GLU A 72 -0.47 7.41 -4.29
CA GLU A 72 0.69 6.93 -3.56
C GLU A 72 0.33 5.63 -2.85
N SER A 73 0.97 4.54 -3.26
CA SER A 73 0.76 3.23 -2.66
C SER A 73 1.97 2.33 -2.86
N GLU A 74 2.07 1.27 -2.07
CA GLU A 74 3.01 0.18 -2.31
C GLU A 74 2.51 -0.80 -3.39
N HIS A 75 1.26 -0.67 -3.83
CA HIS A 75 0.69 -1.49 -4.89
C HIS A 75 1.25 -1.12 -6.26
N SER A 76 1.37 -2.13 -7.12
CA SER A 76 1.78 -1.96 -8.51
C SER A 76 0.73 -1.20 -9.33
N MET A 77 1.19 -0.50 -10.37
CA MET A 77 0.37 0.20 -11.36
C MET A 77 -0.82 -0.63 -11.84
N ASP A 78 -0.62 -1.92 -12.14
CA ASP A 78 -1.67 -2.82 -12.63
C ASP A 78 -2.84 -2.95 -11.65
N THR A 79 -2.53 -2.99 -10.35
CA THR A 79 -3.54 -3.11 -9.28
C THR A 79 -4.35 -1.83 -9.18
N LEU A 80 -3.68 -0.68 -9.27
CA LEU A 80 -4.33 0.63 -9.28
C LEU A 80 -5.21 0.81 -10.52
N LEU A 81 -4.68 0.47 -11.69
CA LEU A 81 -5.39 0.55 -12.95
C LEU A 81 -6.60 -0.39 -13.00
N ALA A 82 -6.48 -1.62 -12.50
CA ALA A 82 -7.59 -2.55 -12.35
C ALA A 82 -8.67 -1.99 -11.40
N THR A 83 -8.26 -1.33 -10.32
CA THR A 83 -9.19 -0.73 -9.35
C THR A 83 -9.91 0.48 -9.93
N LEU A 84 -9.20 1.33 -10.67
CA LEU A 84 -9.79 2.47 -11.38
C LEU A 84 -10.72 2.00 -12.50
N LYS A 85 -10.37 0.94 -13.24
CA LYS A 85 -11.25 0.33 -14.25
C LYS A 85 -12.59 -0.17 -13.69
N LYS A 86 -12.65 -0.57 -12.40
CA LYS A 86 -13.92 -0.93 -11.74
C LYS A 86 -14.90 0.24 -11.64
N THR A 87 -14.41 1.48 -11.73
CA THR A 87 -15.29 2.66 -11.76
C THR A 87 -15.98 2.85 -13.11
N GLY A 88 -15.61 2.08 -14.15
CA GLY A 88 -16.21 2.16 -15.48
C GLY A 88 -15.77 3.38 -16.28
N LYS A 89 -14.64 3.99 -15.91
CA LYS A 89 -14.14 5.23 -16.52
C LYS A 89 -12.95 5.01 -17.41
N THR A 90 -12.75 5.95 -18.33
CA THR A 90 -11.51 6.06 -19.10
C THR A 90 -10.38 6.48 -18.17
N VAL A 91 -9.37 5.62 -18.04
CA VAL A 91 -8.17 5.83 -17.21
C VAL A 91 -6.95 5.77 -18.11
N SER A 92 -6.17 6.83 -18.12
CA SER A 92 -4.89 6.93 -18.82
C SER A 92 -3.77 7.12 -17.81
N TYR A 93 -2.74 6.28 -17.86
CA TYR A 93 -1.58 6.43 -16.99
C TYR A 93 -0.68 7.55 -17.53
N LEU A 94 -0.36 8.53 -16.68
CA LEU A 94 0.49 9.67 -17.04
C LEU A 94 1.96 9.44 -16.65
N GLY A 95 2.23 8.71 -15.57
CA GLY A 95 3.60 8.38 -15.17
C GLY A 95 3.78 8.21 -13.66
N LEU A 96 5.02 7.96 -13.25
CA LEU A 96 5.44 7.95 -11.86
C LEU A 96 5.91 9.36 -11.47
N LYS A 97 5.60 9.80 -10.25
CA LYS A 97 5.99 11.09 -9.68
C LYS A 97 6.98 10.94 -8.52
#